data_AF-A0A1H0CW37-F1
#
_entry.id   AF-A0A1H0CW37-F1
#
_cell.length_a   1.000
_cell.length_b   1.000
_cell.length_c   1.000
_cell.angle_alpha   90.00
_cell.angle_beta   90.00
_cell.angle_gamma   90.00
#
_symmetry.space_group_name_H-M   'P 1'
#
loop_
_entity.id
_entity.type
_entity.pdbx_description
1 polymer ?
#
loop_
_entity_poly.entity_id
_entity_poly.type
_entity_poly.pdbx_seq_one_letter_code
_entity_poly.pdbx_strand_id
1 'polypeptide(L)'
;MNATYLDENWAGLNWTPWYSFAKIMETKRILPTFPGMYRIKPVGHTHLMYIGQTGRNLRERLTDLIRNALKEQMPFNDPHTASPSLWAWKDSKGWDFEISVSTIELSKEDREGLESFLLWDYRVQYGESTYCNHGRFHQDYIKSRGSTSRFRGRKLLESENRNIAWGNSCKPLNFQGTPTSSTFMGLSWSDYLGEESLSQMPNNPGVYRIKGLETNTILYIGQSQKLRNRLREHAKKDWGQTIGYSFTLIKDAKDFQLKEIENDLIGGFFSINQTVPIFQFKNLKNK
;
A
#
# COMPACT_ATOMS: atom_id res chain seq x y z
N MET A 1 0.78 -16.66 22.03
CA MET A 1 0.04 -16.46 20.76
C MET A 1 0.55 -15.16 20.15
N ASN A 2 0.91 -15.15 18.86
CA ASN A 2 1.27 -13.91 18.19
C ASN A 2 0.04 -13.00 18.13
N ALA A 3 0.21 -11.71 18.38
CA ALA A 3 -0.87 -10.74 18.33
C ALA A 3 -1.51 -10.69 16.93
N THR A 4 -2.83 -10.80 16.88
CA THR A 4 -3.59 -10.72 15.63
C THR A 4 -3.72 -9.26 15.18
N TYR A 5 -4.02 -9.04 13.90
CA TYR A 5 -4.26 -7.70 13.36
C TYR A 5 -5.48 -6.97 13.94
N LEU A 6 -6.27 -7.61 14.82
CA LEU A 6 -7.36 -7.00 15.57
C LEU A 6 -6.94 -6.56 16.99
N ASP A 7 -5.83 -7.09 17.50
CA ASP A 7 -5.39 -6.88 18.88
C ASP A 7 -4.80 -5.48 19.08
N GLU A 8 -4.85 -5.01 20.32
CA GLU A 8 -4.34 -3.70 20.72
C GLU A 8 -2.81 -3.62 20.71
N ASN A 9 -2.12 -4.76 20.72
CA ASN A 9 -0.65 -4.86 20.69
C ASN A 9 -0.11 -5.39 19.35
N TRP A 10 -0.93 -5.39 18.29
CA TRP A 10 -0.55 -5.89 16.97
C TRP A 10 0.72 -5.23 16.45
N ALA A 11 1.66 -6.06 15.96
CA ALA A 11 2.95 -5.61 15.41
C ALA A 11 3.81 -4.80 16.40
N GLY A 12 3.60 -4.99 17.72
CA GLY A 12 4.33 -4.27 18.77
C GLY A 12 3.90 -2.79 18.92
N LEU A 13 2.80 -2.39 18.28
CA LEU A 13 2.24 -1.04 18.39
C LEU A 13 1.14 -1.02 19.45
N ASN A 14 0.92 0.15 20.07
CA ASN A 14 -0.14 0.37 21.05
C ASN A 14 -1.36 0.97 20.37
N TRP A 15 -2.19 0.11 19.79
CA TRP A 15 -3.42 0.48 19.14
C TRP A 15 -4.52 0.78 20.16
N THR A 16 -5.30 1.83 19.91
CA THR A 16 -6.51 2.09 20.70
C THR A 16 -7.55 1.00 20.51
N PRO A 17 -8.55 0.91 21.40
CA PRO A 17 -9.80 0.26 21.09
C PRO A 17 -10.38 0.74 19.76
N TRP A 18 -11.23 -0.08 19.15
CA TRP A 18 -11.98 0.29 17.96
C TRP A 18 -13.07 1.31 18.32
N TYR A 19 -13.10 2.43 17.60
CA TYR A 19 -14.12 3.46 17.76
C TYR A 19 -14.92 3.62 16.47
N SER A 20 -16.24 3.65 16.58
CA SER A 20 -17.10 3.93 15.43
C SER A 20 -16.87 5.34 14.88
N PHE A 21 -17.11 5.53 13.59
CA PHE A 21 -17.05 6.83 12.94
C PHE A 21 -18.00 7.84 13.62
N ALA A 22 -19.19 7.42 14.02
CA ALA A 22 -20.16 8.26 14.74
C ALA A 22 -19.57 8.78 16.06
N LYS A 23 -19.03 7.89 16.89
CA LYS A 23 -18.43 8.24 18.18
C LYS A 23 -17.28 9.25 18.03
N ILE A 24 -16.46 9.10 16.99
CA ILE A 24 -15.37 10.04 16.71
C ILE A 24 -15.89 11.40 16.28
N MET A 25 -16.94 11.44 15.47
CA MET A 25 -17.52 12.70 15.02
C MET A 25 -18.17 13.48 16.17
N GLU A 26 -18.75 12.78 17.15
CA GLU A 26 -19.24 13.35 18.40
C GLU A 26 -18.09 13.81 19.31
N THR A 27 -17.09 12.96 19.52
CA THR A 27 -15.99 13.20 20.47
C THR A 27 -14.61 13.08 19.82
N LYS A 28 -14.29 14.03 18.94
CA LYS A 28 -13.01 14.06 18.19
C LYS A 28 -11.76 13.98 19.07
N ARG A 29 -11.87 14.40 20.34
CA ARG A 29 -10.77 14.41 21.32
C ARG A 29 -10.25 13.01 21.66
N ILE A 30 -11.03 11.95 21.39
CA ILE A 30 -10.59 10.56 21.51
C ILE A 30 -9.39 10.28 20.60
N LEU A 31 -9.33 10.95 19.43
CA LEU A 31 -8.19 10.81 18.54
C LEU A 31 -7.01 11.68 19.01
N PRO A 32 -5.78 11.14 19.01
CA PRO A 32 -4.58 11.89 19.37
C PRO A 32 -4.25 12.95 18.30
N THR A 33 -3.53 14.00 18.71
CA THR A 33 -3.04 15.07 17.83
C THR A 33 -1.63 14.81 17.28
N PHE A 34 -1.09 13.63 17.54
CA PHE A 34 0.26 13.22 17.16
C PHE A 34 0.27 12.46 15.82
N PRO A 35 1.44 12.31 15.19
CA PRO A 35 1.64 11.40 14.06
C PRO A 35 1.34 9.94 14.43
N GLY A 36 1.10 9.13 13.40
CA GLY A 36 1.08 7.69 13.58
C GLY A 36 0.30 6.92 12.52
N MET A 37 -0.16 5.74 12.93
CA MET A 37 -0.82 4.73 12.10
C MET A 37 -2.31 4.64 12.43
N TYR A 38 -3.11 4.22 11.47
CA TYR A 38 -4.53 3.93 11.68
C TYR A 38 -4.99 2.76 10.81
N ARG A 39 -5.96 2.01 11.31
CA ARG A 39 -6.60 0.87 10.64
C ARG A 39 -8.11 1.00 10.73
N ILE A 40 -8.81 0.65 9.66
CA ILE A 40 -10.25 0.81 9.50
C ILE A 40 -10.87 -0.54 9.15
N LYS A 41 -12.00 -0.87 9.78
CA LYS A 41 -12.81 -2.07 9.45
C LYS A 41 -14.30 -1.73 9.45
N PRO A 42 -15.15 -2.54 8.81
CA PRO A 42 -16.60 -2.40 8.99
C PRO A 42 -17.02 -2.85 10.40
N VAL A 43 -18.05 -2.22 10.94
CA VAL A 43 -18.67 -2.65 12.20
C VAL A 43 -19.12 -4.11 12.07
N GLY A 44 -18.84 -4.92 13.09
CA GLY A 44 -19.24 -6.33 13.12
C GLY A 44 -18.47 -7.26 12.17
N HIS A 45 -17.45 -6.75 11.47
CA HIS A 45 -16.61 -7.54 10.57
C HIS A 45 -15.16 -7.58 11.06
N THR A 46 -14.45 -8.62 10.63
CA THR A 46 -13.04 -8.86 11.00
C THR A 46 -12.05 -8.48 9.90
N HIS A 47 -12.48 -8.15 8.69
CA HIS A 47 -11.56 -7.74 7.63
C HIS A 47 -11.26 -6.23 7.69
N LEU A 48 -10.05 -5.84 7.31
CA LEU A 48 -9.67 -4.43 7.26
C LEU A 48 -10.04 -3.81 5.89
N MET A 49 -10.67 -2.65 5.95
CA MET A 49 -10.91 -1.82 4.77
C MET A 49 -9.66 -1.09 4.34
N TYR A 50 -8.92 -0.56 5.31
CA TYR A 50 -7.80 0.33 5.04
C TYR A 50 -6.80 0.34 6.20
N ILE A 51 -5.51 0.38 5.88
CA ILE A 51 -4.44 0.77 6.79
C ILE A 51 -3.78 2.00 6.20
N GLY A 52 -3.47 2.98 7.03
CA GLY A 52 -2.78 4.18 6.59
C GLY A 52 -1.99 4.85 7.69
N GLN A 53 -1.33 5.93 7.32
CA GLN A 53 -0.48 6.71 8.21
C GLN A 53 -0.66 8.21 8.03
N THR A 54 -0.17 8.96 9.02
CA THR A 54 0.08 10.39 8.86
C THR A 54 1.32 10.81 9.65
N GLY A 55 2.17 11.63 9.02
CA GLY A 55 3.25 12.35 9.71
C GLY A 55 2.82 13.63 10.38
N ARG A 56 1.52 13.94 10.37
CA ARG A 56 0.94 15.15 10.93
C ARG A 56 0.04 14.77 12.11
N ASN A 57 -1.19 15.28 12.12
CA ASN A 57 -2.14 15.12 13.20
C ASN A 57 -3.16 14.02 12.85
N LEU A 58 -3.16 12.91 13.61
CA LEU A 58 -4.12 11.81 13.44
C LEU A 58 -5.58 12.30 13.55
N ARG A 59 -5.91 13.11 14.55
CA ARG A 59 -7.27 13.66 14.74
C ARG A 59 -7.75 14.42 13.50
N GLU A 60 -6.94 15.32 12.95
CA GLU A 60 -7.30 16.08 11.75
C GLU A 60 -7.45 15.16 10.54
N ARG A 61 -6.44 14.32 10.28
CA ARG A 61 -6.43 13.40 9.13
C ARG A 61 -7.67 12.51 9.10
N LEU A 62 -8.05 11.97 10.25
CA LEU A 62 -9.15 11.01 10.38
C LEU A 62 -10.51 11.69 10.44
N THR A 63 -10.62 12.85 11.08
CA THR A 63 -11.85 13.65 11.01
C THR A 63 -12.16 14.01 9.56
N ASP A 64 -11.14 14.38 8.77
CA ASP A 64 -11.31 14.66 7.34
C ASP A 64 -11.68 13.42 6.53
N LEU A 65 -11.05 12.28 6.80
CA LEU A 65 -11.41 11.00 6.16
C LEU A 65 -12.89 10.67 6.40
N ILE A 66 -13.31 10.71 7.68
CA ILE A 66 -14.65 10.29 8.13
C ILE A 66 -15.69 11.23 7.53
N ARG A 67 -15.50 12.54 7.66
CA ARG A 67 -16.40 13.55 7.09
C ARG A 67 -16.61 13.38 5.60
N ASN A 68 -15.56 13.01 4.84
CA ASN A 68 -15.68 12.78 3.40
C ASN A 68 -16.33 11.44 3.06
N ALA A 69 -16.02 10.38 3.81
CA ALA A 69 -16.60 9.05 3.61
C ALA A 69 -18.11 9.01 3.92
N LEU A 70 -18.61 9.93 4.77
CA LEU A 70 -20.01 10.03 5.17
C LEU A 70 -20.84 11.05 4.36
N LYS A 71 -20.30 11.61 3.26
CA LYS A 71 -21.06 12.52 2.40
C LYS A 71 -22.17 11.79 1.67
N GLU A 72 -23.21 12.51 1.27
CA GLU A 72 -24.28 11.98 0.42
C GLU A 72 -23.78 11.59 -0.98
N GLN A 73 -22.85 12.37 -1.53
CA GLN A 73 -22.24 12.11 -2.83
C GLN A 73 -20.78 11.66 -2.65
N MET A 74 -20.30 10.82 -3.58
CA MET A 74 -18.92 10.34 -3.57
C MET A 74 -17.93 11.54 -3.47
N PRO A 75 -17.04 11.55 -2.47
CA PRO A 75 -16.04 12.60 -2.33
C PRO A 75 -14.99 12.48 -3.46
N PHE A 76 -14.23 13.56 -3.67
CA PHE A 76 -13.03 13.48 -4.51
C PHE A 76 -11.95 12.61 -3.84
N ASN A 77 -10.94 12.20 -4.61
CA ASN A 77 -9.82 11.39 -4.10
C ASN A 77 -8.83 12.19 -3.24
N ASP A 78 -8.93 13.52 -3.23
CA ASP A 78 -8.26 14.40 -2.28
C ASP A 78 -9.26 14.99 -1.27
N PRO A 79 -8.82 15.33 -0.04
CA PRO A 79 -7.45 15.19 0.49
C PRO A 79 -7.10 13.77 0.96
N HIS A 80 -8.04 12.82 0.88
CA HIS A 80 -7.86 11.46 1.37
C HIS A 80 -8.25 10.41 0.33
N THR A 81 -7.27 9.64 -0.12
CA THR A 81 -7.43 8.66 -1.21
C THR A 81 -8.36 7.50 -0.87
N ALA A 82 -8.48 7.14 0.42
CA ALA A 82 -9.41 6.11 0.88
C ALA A 82 -10.88 6.55 1.00
N SER A 83 -11.18 7.85 1.15
CA SER A 83 -12.56 8.33 1.38
C SER A 83 -13.56 7.92 0.30
N PRO A 84 -13.29 8.07 -1.01
CA PRO A 84 -14.23 7.60 -2.03
C PRO A 84 -14.41 6.07 -2.03
N SER A 85 -13.40 5.31 -1.60
CA SER A 85 -13.50 3.86 -1.50
C SER A 85 -14.43 3.44 -0.35
N LEU A 86 -14.24 4.01 0.84
CA LEU A 86 -15.11 3.78 1.99
C LEU A 86 -16.55 4.21 1.70
N TRP A 87 -16.72 5.35 1.03
CA TRP A 87 -18.02 5.83 0.58
C TRP A 87 -18.72 4.79 -0.32
N ALA A 88 -18.03 4.24 -1.32
CA ALA A 88 -18.63 3.27 -2.24
C ALA A 88 -19.11 1.99 -1.54
N TRP A 89 -18.36 1.51 -0.53
CA TRP A 89 -18.78 0.37 0.29
C TRP A 89 -19.96 0.71 1.20
N LYS A 90 -20.00 1.92 1.78
CA LYS A 90 -21.15 2.38 2.55
C LYS A 90 -22.40 2.49 1.68
N ASP A 91 -22.30 3.13 0.52
CA ASP A 91 -23.41 3.29 -0.42
C ASP A 91 -23.91 1.93 -0.93
N SER A 92 -22.99 1.02 -1.26
CA SER A 92 -23.37 -0.29 -1.81
C SER A 92 -23.89 -1.30 -0.79
N LYS A 93 -23.38 -1.28 0.45
CA LYS A 93 -23.63 -2.34 1.45
C LYS A 93 -24.26 -1.83 2.74
N GLY A 94 -24.44 -0.52 2.88
CA GLY A 94 -24.92 0.11 4.12
C GLY A 94 -23.90 0.03 5.25
N TRP A 95 -22.63 -0.27 4.98
CA TRP A 95 -21.62 -0.47 6.03
C TRP A 95 -21.33 0.82 6.80
N ASP A 96 -21.28 0.67 8.11
CA ASP A 96 -20.62 1.62 9.01
C ASP A 96 -19.23 1.12 9.36
N PHE A 97 -18.37 2.03 9.79
CA PHE A 97 -16.95 1.77 9.99
C PHE A 97 -16.48 2.11 11.40
N GLU A 98 -15.43 1.41 11.81
CA GLU A 98 -14.68 1.63 13.02
C GLU A 98 -13.22 1.87 12.67
N ILE A 99 -12.53 2.58 13.55
CA ILE A 99 -11.11 2.89 13.40
C ILE A 99 -10.38 2.69 14.73
N SER A 100 -9.15 2.24 14.61
CA SER A 100 -8.19 2.09 15.69
C SER A 100 -6.88 2.75 15.26
N VAL A 101 -6.22 3.45 16.18
CA VAL A 101 -5.05 4.28 15.90
C VAL A 101 -3.89 3.94 16.83
N SER A 102 -2.67 4.14 16.38
CA SER A 102 -1.47 4.07 17.22
C SER A 102 -0.60 5.29 16.96
N THR A 103 -0.26 6.03 18.02
CA THR A 103 0.68 7.16 17.90
C THR A 103 2.09 6.64 17.75
N ILE A 104 2.81 7.14 16.75
CA ILE A 104 4.23 6.82 16.58
C ILE A 104 4.90 7.93 15.78
N GLU A 105 6.07 8.36 16.25
CA GLU A 105 6.87 9.38 15.60
C GLU A 105 8.04 8.72 14.87
N LEU A 106 7.98 8.77 13.54
CA LEU A 106 8.98 8.20 12.63
C LEU A 106 9.25 9.19 11.50
N SER A 107 10.40 9.02 10.85
CA SER A 107 10.66 9.64 9.55
C SER A 107 9.55 9.30 8.55
N LYS A 108 9.45 10.06 7.45
CA LYS A 108 8.43 9.77 6.45
C LYS A 108 8.64 8.37 5.86
N GLU A 109 9.87 8.07 5.52
CA GLU A 109 10.29 6.82 4.88
C GLU A 109 10.05 5.61 5.79
N ASP A 110 10.43 5.68 7.06
CA ASP A 110 10.23 4.58 8.00
C ASP A 110 8.74 4.38 8.32
N ARG A 111 7.94 5.46 8.34
CA ARG A 111 6.49 5.36 8.53
C ARG A 111 5.79 4.72 7.32
N GLU A 112 6.23 5.04 6.10
CA GLU A 112 5.77 4.37 4.88
C GLU A 112 6.24 2.91 4.83
N GLY A 113 7.46 2.61 5.33
CA GLY A 113 7.94 1.24 5.53
C GLY A 113 7.10 0.43 6.52
N LEU A 114 6.76 1.04 7.67
CA LEU A 114 5.87 0.46 8.67
C LEU A 114 4.46 0.23 8.10
N GLU A 115 3.93 1.16 7.30
CA GLU A 115 2.66 0.96 6.58
C GLU A 115 2.72 -0.28 5.69
N SER A 116 3.81 -0.44 4.92
CA SER A 116 4.00 -1.61 4.08
C SER A 116 4.12 -2.91 4.87
N PHE A 117 4.85 -2.90 6.00
CA PHE A 117 4.95 -4.04 6.90
C PHE A 117 3.58 -4.44 7.48
N LEU A 118 2.79 -3.49 7.99
CA LEU A 118 1.47 -3.77 8.55
C LEU A 118 0.51 -4.32 7.48
N LEU A 119 0.54 -3.77 6.27
CA LEU A 119 -0.26 -4.28 5.15
C LEU A 119 0.14 -5.70 4.78
N TRP A 120 1.44 -6.00 4.74
CA TRP A 120 1.93 -7.35 4.46
C TRP A 120 1.56 -8.35 5.56
N ASP A 121 1.82 -8.01 6.83
CA ASP A 121 1.52 -8.87 7.97
C ASP A 121 0.01 -9.14 8.07
N TYR A 122 -0.84 -8.12 7.84
CA TYR A 122 -2.28 -8.31 7.71
C TYR A 122 -2.63 -9.33 6.61
N ARG A 123 -2.02 -9.21 5.43
CA ARG A 123 -2.28 -10.14 4.32
C ARG A 123 -1.85 -11.56 4.64
N VAL A 124 -0.73 -11.75 5.35
CA VAL A 124 -0.28 -13.08 5.81
C VAL A 124 -1.29 -13.67 6.79
N GLN A 125 -1.80 -12.88 7.74
CA GLN A 125 -2.76 -13.35 8.74
C GLN A 125 -4.18 -13.58 8.19
N TYR A 126 -4.68 -12.66 7.35
CA TYR A 126 -6.05 -12.68 6.83
C TYR A 126 -6.19 -13.45 5.51
N GLY A 127 -5.13 -13.50 4.71
CA GLY A 127 -5.09 -14.17 3.40
C GLY A 127 -5.41 -13.27 2.20
N GLU A 128 -5.86 -12.03 2.41
CA GLU A 128 -6.21 -11.07 1.34
C GLU A 128 -5.79 -9.64 1.68
N SER A 129 -5.61 -8.79 0.66
CA SER A 129 -5.42 -7.35 0.82
C SER A 129 -6.65 -6.66 1.39
N THR A 130 -6.42 -5.55 2.08
CA THR A 130 -7.49 -4.61 2.45
C THR A 130 -8.19 -4.07 1.19
N TYR A 131 -9.45 -3.66 1.33
CA TYR A 131 -10.29 -3.30 0.19
C TYR A 131 -10.03 -1.90 -0.38
N CYS A 132 -9.32 -1.05 0.35
CA CYS A 132 -9.10 0.36 0.00
C CYS A 132 -7.61 0.75 -0.12
N ASN A 133 -6.66 -0.18 0.04
CA ASN A 133 -5.24 0.02 -0.29
C ASN A 133 -4.92 -0.50 -1.71
N HIS A 134 -3.66 -0.33 -2.15
CA HIS A 134 -3.11 -0.84 -3.40
C HIS A 134 -3.87 -0.45 -4.69
N GLY A 135 -4.72 0.58 -4.62
CA GLY A 135 -5.53 1.01 -5.76
C GLY A 135 -6.76 0.13 -6.02
N ARG A 136 -7.08 -0.83 -5.15
CA ARG A 136 -8.33 -1.60 -5.21
C ARG A 136 -9.54 -0.70 -5.05
N PHE A 137 -10.63 -1.06 -5.72
CA PHE A 137 -11.89 -0.34 -5.64
C PHE A 137 -13.10 -1.24 -5.81
N HIS A 138 -14.27 -0.77 -5.37
CA HIS A 138 -15.52 -1.52 -5.46
C HIS A 138 -15.86 -1.87 -6.92
N GLN A 139 -16.34 -3.10 -7.15
CA GLN A 139 -16.67 -3.61 -8.49
C GLN A 139 -17.69 -2.78 -9.25
N ASP A 140 -18.61 -2.14 -8.53
CA ASP A 140 -19.80 -1.50 -9.12
C ASP A 140 -19.69 0.02 -9.19
N TYR A 141 -18.51 0.59 -8.95
CA TYR A 141 -18.32 2.04 -8.91
C TYR A 141 -17.06 2.42 -9.68
N ILE A 142 -17.10 3.59 -10.29
CA ILE A 142 -15.91 4.29 -10.78
C ILE A 142 -15.43 5.22 -9.68
N LYS A 143 -14.14 5.17 -9.35
CA LYS A 143 -13.56 6.02 -8.31
C LYS A 143 -13.48 7.48 -8.76
N SER A 144 -13.79 8.41 -7.86
CA SER A 144 -13.48 9.83 -8.08
C SER A 144 -12.01 10.07 -8.34
N ARG A 145 -11.70 11.11 -9.10
CA ARG A 145 -10.33 11.62 -9.25
C ARG A 145 -10.08 12.77 -8.28
N GLY A 146 -8.92 13.40 -8.37
CA GLY A 146 -8.64 14.62 -7.61
C GLY A 146 -9.61 15.75 -7.97
N SER A 147 -9.88 16.64 -7.03
CA SER A 147 -10.83 17.75 -7.18
C SER A 147 -10.49 18.66 -8.36
N THR A 148 -9.20 18.81 -8.68
CA THR A 148 -8.72 19.57 -9.85
C THR A 148 -9.21 19.02 -11.18
N SER A 149 -9.45 17.71 -11.29
CA SER A 149 -9.98 17.10 -12.50
C SER A 149 -11.51 17.23 -12.60
N ARG A 150 -12.17 17.71 -11.54
CA ARG A 150 -13.64 17.83 -11.40
C ARG A 150 -14.44 16.54 -11.67
N PHE A 151 -13.77 15.39 -11.74
CA PHE A 151 -14.41 14.11 -12.02
C PHE A 151 -14.82 13.44 -10.71
N ARG A 152 -16.12 13.45 -10.44
CA ARG A 152 -16.72 12.66 -9.36
C ARG A 152 -17.03 11.26 -9.89
N GLY A 153 -16.66 10.28 -9.09
CA GLY A 153 -17.01 8.90 -9.34
C GLY A 153 -18.52 8.67 -9.19
N ARG A 154 -18.97 7.53 -9.66
CA ARG A 154 -20.40 7.15 -9.67
C ARG A 154 -20.54 5.64 -9.65
N LYS A 155 -21.75 5.17 -9.38
CA LYS A 155 -22.14 3.78 -9.63
C LYS A 155 -22.06 3.50 -11.14
N LEU A 156 -21.59 2.30 -11.48
CA LEU A 156 -21.63 1.77 -12.84
C LEU A 156 -23.08 1.46 -13.23
N LEU A 157 -23.41 1.70 -14.49
CA LEU A 157 -24.67 1.28 -15.10
C LEU A 157 -24.66 -0.25 -15.27
N GLU A 158 -25.83 -0.87 -15.33
CA GLU A 158 -25.95 -2.33 -15.50
C GLU A 158 -25.31 -2.85 -16.80
N SER A 159 -25.25 -1.99 -17.83
CA SER A 159 -24.60 -2.30 -19.11
C SER A 159 -23.09 -2.13 -19.11
N GLU A 160 -22.50 -1.52 -18.07
CA GLU A 160 -21.06 -1.31 -17.98
C GLU A 160 -20.35 -2.53 -17.36
N ASN A 161 -19.16 -2.84 -17.87
CA ASN A 161 -18.30 -3.85 -17.26
C ASN A 161 -17.91 -3.46 -15.83
N ARG A 162 -17.75 -4.46 -14.95
CA ARG A 162 -17.25 -4.26 -13.59
C ARG A 162 -15.91 -3.51 -13.59
N ASN A 163 -15.66 -2.75 -12.53
CA ASN A 163 -14.44 -1.97 -12.38
C ASN A 163 -13.18 -2.86 -12.49
N ILE A 164 -12.25 -2.49 -13.36
CA ILE A 164 -10.99 -3.23 -13.57
C ILE A 164 -10.08 -3.27 -12.32
N ALA A 165 -10.23 -2.29 -11.41
CA ALA A 165 -9.55 -2.21 -10.13
C ALA A 165 -10.19 -3.10 -9.04
N TRP A 166 -11.20 -3.89 -9.41
CA TRP A 166 -11.76 -4.95 -8.59
C TRP A 166 -11.16 -6.32 -8.95
N GLY A 167 -11.23 -7.25 -8.00
CA GLY A 167 -10.96 -8.67 -8.20
C GLY A 167 -10.33 -9.28 -6.97
N ASN A 168 -9.93 -10.55 -7.10
CA ASN A 168 -9.29 -11.27 -6.00
C ASN A 168 -7.90 -10.69 -5.73
N SER A 169 -7.54 -10.60 -4.45
CA SER A 169 -6.15 -10.32 -4.03
C SER A 169 -5.23 -11.43 -4.53
N CYS A 170 -3.97 -11.11 -4.81
CA CYS A 170 -2.97 -12.16 -4.95
C CYS A 170 -2.64 -12.74 -3.56
N LYS A 171 -2.16 -13.99 -3.53
CA LYS A 171 -1.72 -14.61 -2.29
C LYS A 171 -0.62 -13.74 -1.64
N PRO A 172 -0.64 -13.56 -0.31
CA PRO A 172 0.47 -12.89 0.38
C PRO A 172 1.78 -13.62 0.09
N LEU A 173 2.87 -12.86 -0.08
CA LEU A 173 4.19 -13.46 -0.07
C LEU A 173 4.54 -13.94 1.34
N ASN A 174 5.17 -15.10 1.44
CA ASN A 174 5.70 -15.60 2.71
C ASN A 174 7.19 -15.27 2.81
N PHE A 175 7.63 -15.03 4.03
CA PHE A 175 9.02 -14.73 4.29
C PHE A 175 9.92 -15.92 3.92
N GLN A 176 10.87 -15.70 3.03
CA GLN A 176 11.87 -16.70 2.62
C GLN A 176 13.13 -15.99 2.12
N GLY A 177 14.30 -16.58 2.41
CA GLY A 177 15.59 -16.08 1.97
C GLY A 177 15.98 -14.73 2.58
N THR A 178 16.97 -14.08 1.97
CA THR A 178 17.44 -12.73 2.32
C THR A 178 17.09 -11.74 1.20
N PRO A 179 17.07 -10.42 1.46
CA PRO A 179 16.74 -9.40 0.45
C PRO A 179 17.52 -9.47 -0.87
N THR A 180 18.74 -10.03 -0.86
CA THR A 180 19.61 -10.20 -2.03
C THR A 180 19.60 -11.62 -2.61
N SER A 181 18.97 -12.59 -1.93
CA SER A 181 18.89 -13.98 -2.39
C SER A 181 17.96 -14.16 -3.59
N SER A 182 18.16 -15.23 -4.37
CA SER A 182 17.31 -15.59 -5.51
C SER A 182 15.89 -16.03 -5.13
N THR A 183 15.62 -16.26 -3.83
CA THR A 183 14.35 -16.76 -3.30
C THR A 183 13.66 -15.77 -2.35
N PHE A 184 14.06 -14.49 -2.37
CA PHE A 184 13.52 -13.49 -1.45
C PHE A 184 11.99 -13.44 -1.54
N MET A 185 11.32 -13.59 -0.39
CA MET A 185 9.85 -13.61 -0.26
C MET A 185 9.18 -14.70 -1.12
N GLY A 186 9.88 -15.79 -1.39
CA GLY A 186 9.37 -16.96 -2.12
C GLY A 186 9.23 -16.76 -3.63
N LEU A 187 9.69 -15.63 -4.16
CA LEU A 187 9.70 -15.37 -5.60
C LEU A 187 10.98 -15.91 -6.24
N SER A 188 10.89 -16.34 -7.51
CA SER A 188 12.04 -16.73 -8.32
C SER A 188 12.65 -15.48 -8.98
N TRP A 189 13.65 -14.92 -8.34
CA TRP A 189 14.36 -13.74 -8.83
C TRP A 189 15.42 -14.11 -9.86
N SER A 190 15.54 -13.31 -10.91
CA SER A 190 16.68 -13.39 -11.83
C SER A 190 18.00 -13.10 -11.10
N ASP A 191 19.10 -13.49 -11.73
CA ASP A 191 20.42 -12.94 -11.40
C ASP A 191 20.40 -11.41 -11.56
N TYR A 192 21.37 -10.76 -10.89
CA TYR A 192 21.56 -9.32 -11.04
C TYR A 192 22.22 -9.03 -12.38
N LEU A 193 21.51 -8.28 -13.20
CA LEU A 193 21.91 -7.87 -14.53
C LEU A 193 22.47 -6.44 -14.51
N GLY A 194 23.49 -6.18 -15.34
CA GLY A 194 23.96 -4.83 -15.63
C GLY A 194 23.07 -4.08 -16.63
N GLU A 195 23.43 -2.82 -16.89
CA GLU A 195 22.69 -1.93 -17.79
C GLU A 195 22.68 -2.44 -19.24
N GLU A 196 23.77 -3.08 -19.68
CA GLU A 196 23.95 -3.65 -21.01
C GLU A 196 22.89 -4.70 -21.35
N SER A 197 22.37 -5.40 -20.34
CA SER A 197 21.39 -6.47 -20.49
C SER A 197 19.93 -5.97 -20.54
N LEU A 198 19.67 -4.69 -20.23
CA LEU A 198 18.31 -4.12 -20.22
C LEU A 198 17.61 -4.18 -21.58
N SER A 199 18.38 -4.20 -22.68
CA SER A 199 17.83 -4.27 -24.04
C SER A 199 17.13 -5.60 -24.33
N GLN A 200 17.60 -6.68 -23.73
CA GLN A 200 17.11 -8.04 -23.93
C GLN A 200 16.00 -8.43 -22.96
N MET A 201 15.70 -7.57 -21.97
CA MET A 201 14.70 -7.88 -20.96
C MET A 201 13.27 -7.95 -21.53
N PRO A 202 12.41 -8.83 -20.97
CA PRO A 202 10.99 -8.85 -21.27
C PRO A 202 10.33 -7.54 -20.84
N ASN A 203 9.37 -7.06 -21.64
CA ASN A 203 8.59 -5.85 -21.32
C ASN A 203 7.20 -6.21 -20.80
N ASN A 204 7.17 -7.14 -19.87
CA ASN A 204 5.96 -7.71 -19.28
C ASN A 204 5.73 -7.20 -17.85
N PRO A 205 4.55 -7.46 -17.26
CA PRO A 205 4.27 -7.15 -15.87
C PRO A 205 5.18 -7.93 -14.91
N GLY A 206 5.64 -7.25 -13.86
CA GLY A 206 6.38 -7.89 -12.78
C GLY A 206 6.92 -6.93 -11.74
N VAL A 207 7.76 -7.46 -10.87
CA VAL A 207 8.43 -6.71 -9.80
C VAL A 207 9.95 -6.81 -9.97
N TYR A 208 10.64 -5.81 -9.47
CA TYR A 208 12.08 -5.67 -9.59
C TYR A 208 12.70 -5.12 -8.30
N ARG A 209 13.98 -5.36 -8.15
CA ARG A 209 14.83 -4.79 -7.10
C ARG A 209 16.12 -4.27 -7.72
N ILE A 210 16.59 -3.15 -7.19
CA ILE A 210 17.84 -2.51 -7.58
C ILE A 210 18.81 -2.69 -6.42
N LYS A 211 20.02 -3.14 -6.72
CA LYS A 211 21.07 -3.39 -5.73
C LYS A 211 22.28 -2.52 -6.03
N GLY A 212 22.87 -1.95 -4.99
CA GLY A 212 24.15 -1.27 -5.06
C GLY A 212 25.27 -2.29 -5.12
N LEU A 213 26.11 -2.26 -6.16
CA LEU A 213 27.18 -3.24 -6.34
C LEU A 213 28.33 -3.00 -5.36
N GLU A 214 28.59 -1.74 -5.01
CA GLU A 214 29.62 -1.36 -4.05
C GLU A 214 29.19 -1.69 -2.61
N THR A 215 27.94 -1.37 -2.26
CA THR A 215 27.40 -1.60 -0.90
C THR A 215 26.88 -3.02 -0.68
N ASN A 216 26.64 -3.77 -1.75
CA ASN A 216 26.00 -5.09 -1.72
C ASN A 216 24.58 -5.09 -1.07
N THR A 217 23.88 -3.95 -1.08
CA THR A 217 22.55 -3.77 -0.44
C THR A 217 21.44 -3.48 -1.46
N ILE A 218 20.19 -3.78 -1.09
CA ILE A 218 19.03 -3.37 -1.88
C ILE A 218 18.81 -1.87 -1.69
N LEU A 219 18.77 -1.16 -2.81
CA LEU A 219 18.60 0.29 -2.89
C LEU A 219 17.16 0.70 -3.15
N TYR A 220 16.40 -0.14 -3.86
CA TYR A 220 15.03 0.13 -4.26
C TYR A 220 14.28 -1.15 -4.61
N ILE A 221 12.99 -1.21 -4.31
CA ILE A 221 12.06 -2.26 -4.73
C ILE A 221 10.90 -1.58 -5.47
N GLY A 222 10.50 -2.16 -6.61
CA GLY A 222 9.37 -1.63 -7.35
C GLY A 222 8.62 -2.63 -8.20
N GLN A 223 7.51 -2.17 -8.78
CA GLN A 223 6.73 -2.91 -9.78
C GLN A 223 6.55 -2.14 -11.09
N SER A 224 6.21 -2.86 -12.15
CA SER A 224 5.78 -2.25 -13.41
C SER A 224 4.95 -3.22 -14.24
N GLN A 225 3.97 -2.70 -14.97
CA GLN A 225 3.30 -3.41 -16.07
C GLN A 225 4.23 -3.59 -17.29
N LYS A 226 5.31 -2.81 -17.37
CA LYS A 226 6.30 -2.77 -18.47
C LYS A 226 7.70 -2.69 -17.86
N LEU A 227 8.24 -3.81 -17.38
CA LEU A 227 9.50 -3.87 -16.63
C LEU A 227 10.68 -3.24 -17.37
N ARG A 228 10.94 -3.67 -18.62
CA ARG A 228 12.06 -3.12 -19.42
C ARG A 228 12.01 -1.60 -19.51
N ASN A 229 10.84 -1.01 -19.78
CA ASN A 229 10.71 0.44 -19.85
C ASN A 229 11.04 1.10 -18.51
N ARG A 230 10.52 0.57 -17.40
CA ARG A 230 10.75 1.11 -16.07
C ARG A 230 12.21 1.02 -15.62
N LEU A 231 12.89 -0.09 -15.91
CA LEU A 231 14.30 -0.26 -15.56
C LEU A 231 15.21 0.66 -16.38
N ARG A 232 14.88 0.90 -17.66
CA ARG A 232 15.55 1.93 -18.48
C ARG A 232 15.37 3.35 -17.93
N GLU A 233 14.24 3.66 -17.30
CA GLU A 233 14.06 4.94 -16.59
C GLU A 233 14.98 5.02 -15.37
N HIS A 234 15.09 3.93 -14.60
CA HIS A 234 15.97 3.86 -13.43
C HIS A 234 17.46 3.91 -13.79
N ALA A 235 17.88 3.36 -14.94
CA ALA A 235 19.26 3.45 -15.41
C ALA A 235 19.76 4.89 -15.59
N LYS A 236 18.84 5.80 -15.89
CA LYS A 236 19.10 7.24 -16.04
C LYS A 236 19.18 7.99 -14.71
N LYS A 237 18.88 7.35 -13.58
CA LYS A 237 18.89 7.99 -12.25
C LYS A 237 20.27 7.95 -11.63
N ASP A 238 20.61 9.00 -10.90
CA ASP A 238 21.83 9.02 -10.10
C ASP A 238 21.60 8.22 -8.80
N TRP A 239 22.25 7.06 -8.71
CA TRP A 239 22.21 6.16 -7.56
C TRP A 239 23.41 6.37 -6.62
N GLY A 240 24.33 7.27 -6.97
CA GLY A 240 25.58 7.51 -6.24
C GLY A 240 26.59 6.35 -6.28
N GLN A 241 26.28 5.25 -6.99
CA GLN A 241 27.12 4.07 -7.13
C GLN A 241 26.70 3.24 -8.35
N THR A 242 27.50 2.22 -8.70
CA THR A 242 27.12 1.24 -9.71
C THR A 242 25.99 0.34 -9.20
N ILE A 243 25.01 0.03 -10.07
CA ILE A 243 23.82 -0.75 -9.71
C ILE A 243 23.63 -1.99 -10.57
N GLY A 244 22.96 -2.99 -9.99
CA GLY A 244 22.45 -4.17 -10.70
C GLY A 244 20.94 -4.32 -10.53
N TYR A 245 20.29 -4.94 -11.51
CA TYR A 245 18.84 -5.16 -11.56
C TYR A 245 18.51 -6.63 -11.43
N SER A 246 17.56 -6.97 -10.57
CA SER A 246 16.99 -8.33 -10.50
C SER A 246 15.47 -8.22 -10.55
N PHE A 247 14.82 -9.14 -11.25
CA PHE A 247 13.38 -9.06 -11.50
C PHE A 247 12.71 -10.43 -11.44
N THR A 248 11.39 -10.41 -11.35
CA THR A 248 10.54 -11.58 -11.51
C THR A 248 9.26 -11.19 -12.25
N LEU A 249 8.85 -12.03 -13.19
CA LEU A 249 7.65 -11.79 -14.00
C LEU A 249 6.42 -12.29 -13.26
N ILE A 250 5.38 -11.46 -13.20
CA ILE A 250 4.10 -11.85 -12.63
C ILE A 250 3.07 -11.86 -13.77
N LYS A 251 2.80 -13.06 -14.29
CA LYS A 251 1.87 -13.24 -15.42
C LYS A 251 0.46 -12.81 -15.04
N ASP A 252 -0.22 -12.14 -15.98
CA ASP A 252 -1.63 -11.74 -15.90
C ASP A 252 -2.02 -10.90 -14.66
N ALA A 253 -1.03 -10.28 -14.01
CA ALA A 253 -1.26 -9.48 -12.82
C ALA A 253 -1.97 -8.16 -13.14
N LYS A 254 -3.09 -7.93 -12.46
CA LYS A 254 -3.71 -6.60 -12.42
C LYS A 254 -2.80 -5.61 -11.70
N ASP A 255 -2.95 -4.32 -12.01
CA ASP A 255 -2.14 -3.25 -11.41
C ASP A 255 -2.16 -3.27 -9.87
N PHE A 256 -3.33 -3.50 -9.26
CA PHE A 256 -3.42 -3.58 -7.80
C PHE A 256 -2.73 -4.83 -7.22
N GLN A 257 -2.66 -5.94 -7.98
CA GLN A 257 -1.96 -7.15 -7.55
C GLN A 257 -0.44 -6.96 -7.60
N LEU A 258 0.08 -6.20 -8.58
CA LEU A 258 1.49 -5.82 -8.60
C LEU A 258 1.84 -4.91 -7.40
N LYS A 259 0.97 -3.95 -7.06
CA LYS A 259 1.13 -3.10 -5.87
C LYS A 259 1.08 -3.88 -4.56
N GLU A 260 0.20 -4.87 -4.48
CA GLU A 260 0.15 -5.84 -3.39
C GLU A 260 1.50 -6.57 -3.24
N ILE A 261 2.06 -7.12 -4.33
CA ILE A 261 3.36 -7.83 -4.31
C ILE A 261 4.51 -6.88 -3.96
N GLU A 262 4.56 -5.69 -4.56
CA GLU A 262 5.54 -4.65 -4.25
C GLU A 262 5.51 -4.28 -2.75
N ASN A 263 4.31 -4.09 -2.21
CA ASN A 263 4.12 -3.80 -0.79
C ASN A 263 4.65 -4.94 0.10
N ASP A 264 4.34 -6.20 -0.24
CA ASP A 264 4.83 -7.35 0.52
C ASP A 264 6.35 -7.42 0.53
N LEU A 265 7.00 -7.13 -0.60
CA LEU A 265 8.46 -7.10 -0.68
C LEU A 265 9.08 -5.99 0.18
N ILE A 266 8.48 -4.80 0.19
CA ILE A 266 8.92 -3.68 1.03
C ILE A 266 8.67 -4.00 2.51
N GLY A 267 7.50 -4.54 2.85
CA GLY A 267 7.15 -4.96 4.20
C GLY A 267 8.07 -6.06 4.73
N GLY A 268 8.36 -7.06 3.90
CA GLY A 268 9.33 -8.11 4.21
C GLY A 268 10.74 -7.56 4.42
N PHE A 269 11.19 -6.62 3.58
CA PHE A 269 12.47 -5.93 3.78
C PHE A 269 12.50 -5.15 5.10
N PHE A 270 11.43 -4.38 5.38
CA PHE A 270 11.30 -3.58 6.59
C PHE A 270 11.31 -4.46 7.85
N SER A 271 10.66 -5.63 7.81
CA SER A 271 10.64 -6.55 8.96
C SER A 271 12.03 -6.99 9.43
N ILE A 272 12.99 -7.11 8.51
CA ILE A 272 14.38 -7.49 8.81
C ILE A 272 15.19 -6.28 9.27
N ASN A 273 15.07 -5.17 8.54
CA ASN A 273 16.02 -4.05 8.65
C ASN A 273 15.52 -2.91 9.53
N GLN A 274 14.23 -2.92 9.88
CA GLN A 274 13.53 -1.83 10.59
C GLN A 274 13.69 -0.46 9.90
N THR A 275 13.95 -0.50 8.59
CA THR A 275 14.01 0.64 7.68
C THR A 275 13.76 0.16 6.25
N VAL A 276 13.54 1.08 5.34
CA VAL A 276 13.31 0.80 3.91
C VAL A 276 14.62 0.88 3.11
N PRO A 277 14.67 0.36 1.87
CA PRO A 277 15.81 0.61 0.99
C PRO A 277 16.10 2.12 0.88
N ILE A 278 17.37 2.51 0.83
CA ILE A 278 17.79 3.91 1.05
C ILE A 278 17.14 4.93 0.09
N PHE A 279 16.75 4.51 -1.11
CA PHE A 279 16.06 5.35 -2.10
C PHE A 279 14.58 5.01 -2.25
N GLN A 280 14.06 4.10 -1.44
CA GLN A 280 12.63 3.81 -1.38
C GLN A 280 11.88 5.08 -0.99
N PHE A 281 10.78 5.36 -1.71
CA PHE A 281 9.94 6.55 -1.52
C PHE A 281 10.63 7.91 -1.77
N LYS A 282 11.86 7.91 -2.29
CA LYS A 282 12.60 9.12 -2.69
C LYS A 282 12.53 9.35 -4.20
N ASN A 283 12.53 10.62 -4.59
CA ASN A 283 12.63 11.01 -5.99
C ASN A 283 14.08 11.29 -6.35
N LEU A 284 14.70 10.37 -7.08
CA LEU A 284 16.06 10.55 -7.59
C LEU A 284 16.11 11.50 -8.79
N LYS A 285 17.17 12.31 -8.82
CA LYS A 285 17.53 13.12 -9.99
C LYS A 285 18.05 12.23 -11.11
N ASN A 286 17.95 12.71 -12.35
CA ASN A 286 18.62 12.05 -13.46
C ASN A 286 20.13 12.35 -13.39
N LYS A 287 20.95 11.43 -13.89
CA LYS A 287 22.37 11.67 -14.19
C LYS A 287 22.52 12.75 -15.25
#